data_AF-A0A536R1T4-F1
#
_entry.id   AF-A0A536R1T4-F1
#
_cell.length_a   1.000
_cell.length_b   1.000
_cell.length_c   1.000
_cell.angle_alpha   90.00
_cell.angle_beta   90.00
_cell.angle_gamma   90.00
#
_symmetry.space_group_name_H-M   'P 1'
#
loop_
_entity.id
_entity.type
_entity.pdbx_description
1 polymer ?
#
loop_
_entity_poly.entity_id
_entity_poly.type
_entity_poly.pdbx_seq_one_letter_code
_entity_poly.pdbx_strand_id
1 'polypeptide(L)'
;MRTLLAVLCVLLFGVVAVTASGSSAEVASPAPAPRYTPMPLVPTIAPDVGERSARSYVRLWGTFALPIEGGATPSDPDLLPGAPRDYRGGIHEGIDFPAPNGTPVLAAASGTVARVDVSFLDWTREQQEIALYEALTLGYTPAATLDRIRGRQVWIDQGKGVITRYAHLSAVEPLIVGEK
;
A
#
# COMPACT_ATOMS: atom_id res chain seq x y z
N MET A 1 21.08 -69.36 -14.98
CA MET A 1 19.78 -68.67 -15.17
C MET A 1 19.48 -67.58 -14.14
N ARG A 2 19.97 -67.65 -12.89
CA ARG A 2 19.66 -66.65 -11.84
C ARG A 2 20.43 -65.32 -11.93
N THR A 3 21.64 -65.33 -12.51
CA THR A 3 22.50 -64.13 -12.62
C THR A 3 22.11 -63.23 -13.79
N LEU A 4 21.69 -63.80 -14.92
CA LEU A 4 21.18 -63.05 -16.09
C LEU A 4 19.88 -62.29 -15.77
N LEU A 5 19.00 -62.86 -14.93
CA LEU A 5 17.76 -62.19 -14.51
C LEU A 5 18.04 -61.00 -13.57
N ALA A 6 19.06 -61.10 -12.71
CA ALA A 6 19.45 -60.03 -11.80
C ALA A 6 20.04 -58.81 -12.53
N VAL A 7 20.87 -59.03 -13.56
CA VAL A 7 21.44 -57.94 -14.38
C VAL A 7 20.36 -57.25 -15.21
N LEU A 8 19.39 -58.01 -15.74
CA LEU A 8 18.25 -57.45 -16.48
C LEU A 8 17.35 -56.59 -15.58
N CYS A 9 17.10 -57.02 -14.33
CA CYS A 9 16.30 -56.24 -13.37
C CYS A 9 16.98 -54.92 -12.97
N VAL A 10 18.30 -54.91 -12.78
CA VAL A 10 19.04 -53.67 -12.44
C VAL A 10 19.04 -52.68 -13.61
N LEU A 11 19.19 -53.17 -14.85
CA LEU A 11 19.12 -52.30 -16.03
C LEU A 11 17.70 -51.76 -16.27
N LEU A 12 16.65 -52.57 -16.06
CA LEU A 12 15.26 -52.08 -16.19
C LEU A 12 14.93 -51.02 -15.12
N PHE A 13 15.34 -51.23 -13.86
CA PHE A 13 15.12 -50.23 -12.81
C PHE A 13 15.94 -48.95 -13.03
N GLY A 14 17.16 -49.07 -13.56
CA GLY A 14 17.99 -47.90 -13.90
C GLY A 14 17.40 -47.05 -15.03
N VAL A 15 16.83 -47.68 -16.07
CA VAL A 15 16.21 -46.95 -17.19
C VAL A 15 14.89 -46.30 -16.77
N VAL A 16 14.08 -46.95 -15.92
CA VAL A 16 12.84 -46.36 -15.37
C VAL A 16 13.13 -45.20 -14.41
N ALA A 17 14.23 -45.25 -13.65
CA ALA A 17 14.60 -44.15 -12.76
C ALA A 17 15.11 -42.90 -13.51
N VAL A 18 15.72 -43.06 -14.69
CA VAL A 18 16.22 -41.93 -15.50
C VAL A 18 15.10 -41.25 -16.29
N THR A 19 14.01 -41.94 -16.63
CA THR A 19 12.90 -41.35 -17.39
C THR A 19 11.84 -40.66 -16.51
N ALA A 20 11.89 -40.84 -15.19
CA ALA A 20 10.96 -40.19 -14.25
C ALA A 20 11.47 -38.86 -13.66
N SER A 21 12.71 -38.46 -13.96
CA SER A 21 13.28 -37.19 -13.47
C SER A 21 13.09 -36.02 -14.44
N GLY A 22 11.94 -36.00 -15.10
CA GLY A 22 11.44 -34.85 -15.86
C GLY A 22 10.65 -33.92 -14.95
N SER A 23 11.27 -33.39 -13.89
CA SER A 23 10.73 -32.22 -13.20
C SER A 23 11.00 -31.02 -14.10
N SER A 24 10.09 -30.77 -15.05
CA SER A 24 9.93 -29.43 -15.57
C SER A 24 9.54 -28.57 -14.39
N ALA A 25 10.54 -27.89 -13.80
CA ALA A 25 10.28 -26.72 -12.98
C ALA A 25 9.46 -25.78 -13.87
N GLU A 26 8.17 -25.70 -13.59
CA GLU A 26 7.31 -24.69 -14.16
C GLU A 26 7.95 -23.37 -13.76
N VAL A 27 8.62 -22.74 -14.73
CA VAL A 27 9.19 -21.40 -14.56
C VAL A 27 7.99 -20.53 -14.25
N ALA A 28 7.80 -20.25 -12.96
CA ALA A 28 6.81 -19.29 -12.51
C ALA A 28 7.01 -18.05 -13.38
N SER A 29 5.94 -17.65 -14.07
CA SER A 29 5.95 -16.45 -14.90
C SER A 29 6.59 -15.32 -14.08
N PRO A 30 7.51 -14.53 -14.66
CA PRO A 30 8.12 -13.43 -13.93
C PRO A 30 7.00 -12.61 -13.32
N ALA A 31 7.05 -12.43 -11.98
CA ALA A 31 6.12 -11.57 -11.29
C ALA A 31 6.04 -10.25 -12.07
N PRO A 32 4.84 -9.75 -12.39
CA PRO A 32 4.71 -8.55 -13.20
C PRO A 32 5.59 -7.47 -12.58
N ALA A 33 6.44 -6.85 -13.40
CA ALA A 33 7.30 -5.75 -12.97
C ALA A 33 6.44 -4.76 -12.18
N PRO A 34 6.93 -4.22 -11.03
CA PRO A 34 6.17 -3.33 -10.20
C PRO A 34 5.62 -2.21 -11.07
N ARG A 35 4.30 -2.21 -11.28
CA ARG A 35 3.65 -1.16 -12.05
C ARG A 35 3.59 0.04 -11.13
N TYR A 36 4.32 1.09 -11.48
CA TYR A 36 4.15 2.39 -10.85
C TYR A 36 2.68 2.78 -10.97
N THR A 37 1.96 2.83 -9.86
CA THR A 37 0.60 3.36 -9.84
C THR A 37 0.71 4.81 -10.27
N PRO A 38 0.18 5.20 -11.45
CA PRO A 38 0.27 6.58 -11.89
C PRO A 38 -0.35 7.47 -10.83
N MET A 39 0.43 8.43 -10.33
CA MET A 39 -0.13 9.48 -9.49
C MET A 39 -1.27 10.15 -10.25
N PRO A 40 -2.42 10.43 -9.59
CA PRO A 40 -3.35 11.40 -10.16
C PRO A 40 -2.55 12.66 -10.47
N LEU A 41 -2.75 13.25 -11.66
CA LEU A 41 -2.17 14.53 -12.04
C LEU A 41 -2.71 15.61 -11.09
N VAL A 42 -2.06 15.76 -9.93
CA VAL A 42 -2.28 16.87 -9.01
C VAL A 42 -1.17 17.86 -9.29
N PRO A 43 -1.47 19.03 -9.89
CA PRO A 43 -0.48 20.08 -10.07
C PRO A 43 0.20 20.42 -8.74
N THR A 44 1.53 20.48 -8.73
CA THR A 44 2.28 21.03 -7.60
C THR A 44 2.09 22.55 -7.59
N ILE A 45 0.99 23.00 -7.02
CA ILE A 45 0.74 24.41 -6.73
C ILE A 45 0.99 24.58 -5.23
N ALA A 46 1.68 25.65 -4.85
CA ALA A 46 1.77 26.02 -3.44
C ALA A 46 0.35 26.07 -2.87
N PRO A 47 0.06 25.42 -1.73
CA PRO A 47 -1.29 25.42 -1.20
C PRO A 47 -1.73 26.88 -0.98
N ASP A 48 -2.89 27.25 -1.51
CA ASP A 48 -3.55 28.50 -1.16
C ASP A 48 -3.84 28.47 0.34
N VAL A 49 -3.00 29.15 1.12
CA VAL A 49 -3.19 29.38 2.56
C VAL A 49 -4.06 30.62 2.76
N GLY A 50 -5.08 30.84 1.91
CA GLY A 50 -6.17 31.76 2.16
C GLY A 50 -6.79 31.52 3.54
N GLU A 51 -7.64 32.44 4.01
CA GLU A 51 -8.33 32.34 5.31
C GLU A 51 -8.80 30.90 5.54
N ARG A 52 -8.24 30.26 6.58
CA ARG A 52 -8.53 28.89 7.02
C ARG A 52 -9.96 28.77 7.56
N SER A 53 -10.96 29.23 6.81
CA SER A 53 -12.32 28.79 7.03
C SER A 53 -12.38 27.36 6.55
N ALA A 54 -12.68 26.43 7.46
CA ALA A 54 -13.18 25.13 7.07
C ALA A 54 -14.24 25.34 6.00
N ARG A 55 -14.00 24.86 4.77
CA ARG A 55 -15.07 24.77 3.79
C ARG A 55 -16.03 23.74 4.37
N SER A 56 -17.06 24.20 5.08
CA SER A 56 -18.19 23.40 5.53
C SER A 56 -19.08 23.10 4.32
N TYR A 57 -18.51 22.48 3.30
CA TYR A 57 -19.26 21.90 2.21
C TYR A 57 -19.20 20.41 2.40
N VAL A 58 -20.37 19.79 2.33
CA VAL A 58 -20.63 18.36 2.50
C VAL A 58 -20.83 17.98 3.98
N ARG A 59 -22.10 17.96 4.41
CA ARG A 59 -22.55 16.88 5.31
C ARG A 59 -21.93 15.60 4.74
N LEU A 60 -20.97 14.99 5.42
CA LEU A 60 -20.48 13.67 5.02
C LEU A 60 -21.69 12.74 5.04
N TRP A 61 -22.19 12.40 3.86
CA TRP A 61 -23.32 11.48 3.71
C TRP A 61 -22.76 10.07 3.88
N GLY A 62 -22.52 9.64 5.11
CA GLY A 62 -22.00 8.30 5.38
C GLY A 62 -21.76 8.04 6.85
N THR A 63 -22.08 6.83 7.29
CA THR A 63 -21.63 6.28 8.57
C THR A 63 -20.28 5.63 8.33
N PHE A 64 -19.21 6.20 8.90
CA PHE A 64 -17.88 5.61 8.85
C PHE A 64 -17.64 4.81 10.13
N ALA A 65 -17.27 3.54 9.97
CA ALA A 65 -16.77 2.69 11.04
C ALA A 65 -15.29 3.02 11.32
N LEU A 66 -14.83 2.68 12.52
CA LEU A 66 -13.40 2.70 12.81
C LEU A 66 -12.72 1.61 11.98
N PRO A 67 -11.57 1.92 11.35
CA PRO A 67 -10.88 0.98 10.47
C PRO A 67 -10.09 -0.10 11.23
N ILE A 68 -10.12 -0.09 12.56
CA ILE A 68 -9.49 -1.09 13.42
C ILE A 68 -10.54 -1.65 14.36
N GLU A 69 -10.73 -2.97 14.34
CA GLU A 69 -11.68 -3.65 15.21
C GLU A 69 -11.30 -3.46 16.69
N GLY A 70 -12.27 -3.06 17.52
CA GLY A 70 -12.04 -2.75 18.93
C GLY A 70 -11.17 -1.51 19.18
N GLY A 71 -10.76 -0.79 18.13
CA GLY A 71 -10.00 0.45 18.24
C GLY A 71 -10.84 1.60 18.79
N ALA A 72 -10.17 2.68 19.15
CA ALA A 72 -10.78 3.95 19.54
C ALA A 72 -10.18 5.10 18.75
N THR A 73 -10.93 6.18 18.60
CA THR A 73 -10.36 7.43 18.07
C THR A 73 -9.27 7.92 19.02
N PRO A 74 -8.06 8.23 18.52
CA PRO A 74 -7.00 8.76 19.36
C PRO A 74 -7.40 10.12 19.95
N SER A 75 -6.98 10.38 21.18
CA SER A 75 -7.15 11.68 21.85
C SER A 75 -5.92 12.57 21.75
N ASP A 76 -4.78 12.02 21.34
CA ASP A 76 -3.54 12.76 21.17
C ASP A 76 -3.67 13.70 19.97
N PRO A 77 -3.52 15.03 20.16
CA PRO A 77 -3.63 15.99 19.07
C PRO A 77 -2.62 15.75 17.95
N ASP A 78 -1.45 15.17 18.23
CA ASP A 78 -0.43 14.91 17.20
C ASP A 78 -0.85 13.81 16.20
N LEU A 79 -1.83 12.98 16.58
CA LEU A 79 -2.41 11.92 15.75
C LEU A 79 -3.65 12.37 14.96
N LEU A 80 -4.08 13.61 15.13
CA LEU A 80 -5.31 14.14 14.53
C LEU A 80 -5.03 15.04 13.31
N PRO A 81 -6.03 15.26 12.44
CA PRO A 81 -5.89 16.17 11.32
C PRO A 81 -5.56 17.59 11.78
N GLY A 82 -4.67 18.26 11.06
CA GLY A 82 -4.21 19.61 11.37
C GLY A 82 -2.99 19.68 12.28
N ALA A 83 -2.53 18.56 12.84
CA ALA A 83 -1.28 18.52 13.60
C ALA A 83 -0.08 18.98 12.74
N PRO A 84 0.84 19.80 13.28
CA PRO A 84 2.02 20.22 12.54
C PRO A 84 2.94 19.04 12.21
N ARG A 85 3.62 19.14 11.07
CA ARG A 85 4.63 18.18 10.60
C ARG A 85 5.87 18.98 10.18
N ASP A 86 6.46 19.64 11.18
CA ASP A 86 7.54 20.63 11.00
C ASP A 86 8.75 20.04 10.28
N TYR A 87 9.08 18.77 10.51
CA TYR A 87 10.16 18.04 9.84
C TYR A 87 10.01 17.93 8.30
N ARG A 88 8.84 18.29 7.75
CA ARG A 88 8.55 18.30 6.31
C ARG A 88 7.80 19.55 5.86
N GLY A 89 7.75 20.59 6.69
CA GLY A 89 6.99 21.82 6.44
C GLY A 89 5.50 21.58 6.19
N GLY A 90 4.91 20.53 6.75
CA GLY A 90 3.55 20.10 6.39
C GLY A 90 2.56 20.14 7.54
N ILE A 91 1.34 19.72 7.24
CA ILE A 91 0.30 19.38 8.22
C ILE A 91 -0.13 17.93 8.06
N HIS A 92 -0.69 17.36 9.12
CA HIS A 92 -1.31 16.05 9.10
C HIS A 92 -2.70 16.13 8.45
N GLU A 93 -2.98 15.26 7.47
CA GLU A 93 -4.25 15.27 6.71
C GLU A 93 -5.24 14.16 7.14
N GLY A 94 -4.90 13.36 8.15
CA GLY A 94 -5.66 12.16 8.53
C GLY A 94 -5.71 11.92 10.04
N ILE A 95 -6.21 10.75 10.42
CA ILE A 95 -6.18 10.25 11.79
C ILE A 95 -5.22 9.07 11.82
N ASP A 96 -4.22 9.13 12.69
CA ASP A 96 -3.26 8.06 12.90
C ASP A 96 -3.77 7.16 14.03
N PHE A 97 -4.11 5.92 13.72
CA PHE A 97 -4.50 4.92 14.72
C PHE A 97 -3.27 4.10 15.12
N PRO A 98 -2.75 4.25 16.36
CA PRO A 98 -1.61 3.46 16.80
C PRO A 98 -1.99 1.98 16.86
N ALA A 99 -1.25 1.14 16.16
CA ALA A 99 -1.48 -0.29 16.11
C ALA A 99 -0.17 -1.06 15.90
N PRO A 100 -0.04 -2.27 16.46
CA PRO A 100 1.05 -3.17 16.11
C PRO A 100 1.10 -3.47 14.60
N ASN A 101 2.31 -3.71 14.07
CA ASN A 101 2.46 -4.13 12.68
C ASN A 101 1.66 -5.42 12.41
N GLY A 102 0.97 -5.48 11.28
CA GLY A 102 0.12 -6.63 10.92
C GLY A 102 -1.29 -6.60 11.53
N THR A 103 -1.65 -5.56 12.29
CA THR A 103 -3.05 -5.36 12.71
C THR A 103 -3.96 -5.26 11.48
N PRO A 104 -5.06 -6.03 11.41
CA PRO A 104 -6.02 -5.92 10.32
C PRO A 104 -6.62 -4.51 10.22
N VAL A 105 -6.65 -3.97 9.00
CA VAL A 105 -7.26 -2.68 8.68
C VAL A 105 -8.49 -2.92 7.82
N LEU A 106 -9.64 -2.48 8.29
CA LEU A 106 -10.94 -2.66 7.65
C LEU A 106 -11.37 -1.38 6.92
N ALA A 107 -12.16 -1.55 5.85
CA ALA A 107 -12.76 -0.42 5.18
C ALA A 107 -13.74 0.30 6.12
N ALA A 108 -13.55 1.61 6.31
CA ALA A 108 -14.40 2.44 7.14
C ALA A 108 -15.83 2.58 6.57
N ALA A 109 -16.01 2.38 5.27
CA ALA A 109 -17.32 2.38 4.61
C ALA A 109 -17.25 1.59 3.29
N SER A 110 -18.42 1.17 2.79
CA SER A 110 -18.57 0.47 1.52
C SER A 110 -18.33 1.39 0.33
N GLY A 111 -17.42 1.01 -0.56
CA GLY A 111 -17.12 1.79 -1.75
C GLY A 111 -16.49 0.93 -2.84
N THR A 112 -15.74 1.56 -3.74
CA THR A 112 -15.03 0.90 -4.82
C THR A 112 -13.54 1.15 -4.67
N VAL A 113 -12.69 0.13 -4.81
CA VAL A 113 -11.24 0.27 -4.77
C VAL A 113 -10.79 1.19 -5.91
N ALA A 114 -10.23 2.35 -5.57
CA ALA A 114 -9.74 3.35 -6.51
C ALA A 114 -8.22 3.25 -6.71
N ARG A 115 -7.50 2.75 -5.70
CA ARG A 115 -6.05 2.50 -5.73
C ARG A 115 -5.69 1.38 -4.77
N VAL A 116 -4.72 0.56 -5.16
CA VAL A 116 -4.11 -0.46 -4.31
C VAL A 116 -2.64 -0.60 -4.68
N ASP A 117 -1.74 -0.38 -3.72
CA ASP A 117 -0.29 -0.45 -3.94
C ASP A 117 0.25 -1.85 -3.60
N VAL A 118 -0.10 -2.85 -4.43
CA VAL A 118 0.28 -4.27 -4.23
C VAL A 118 1.80 -4.46 -4.22
N SER A 119 2.50 -3.82 -5.15
CA SER A 119 3.96 -3.94 -5.32
C SER A 119 4.70 -2.68 -4.84
N PHE A 120 4.30 -2.13 -3.69
CA PHE A 120 4.97 -0.97 -3.11
C PHE A 120 6.41 -1.30 -2.72
N LEU A 121 7.35 -0.55 -3.29
CA LEU A 121 8.72 -0.44 -2.82
C LEU A 121 8.87 0.92 -2.17
N ASP A 122 9.45 1.00 -0.98
CA ASP A 122 9.67 2.26 -0.29
C ASP A 122 10.89 3.01 -0.83
N TRP A 123 11.06 4.28 -0.44
CA TRP A 123 12.29 5.01 -0.66
C TRP A 123 13.45 4.40 0.12
N THR A 124 14.67 4.56 -0.43
CA THR A 124 15.86 4.46 0.40
C THR A 124 15.87 5.63 1.40
N ARG A 125 16.61 5.47 2.51
CA ARG A 125 16.80 6.55 3.48
C ARG A 125 17.32 7.84 2.82
N GLU A 126 18.29 7.72 1.92
CA GLU A 126 18.85 8.85 1.19
C GLU A 126 17.81 9.57 0.33
N GLN A 127 16.99 8.83 -0.43
CA GLN A 127 15.91 9.41 -1.24
C GLN A 127 14.88 10.15 -0.36
N GLN A 128 14.55 9.58 0.80
CA GLN A 128 13.65 10.20 1.75
C GLN A 128 14.23 11.49 2.33
N GLU A 129 15.50 11.47 2.75
CA GLU A 129 16.18 12.65 3.31
C GLU A 129 16.24 13.81 2.31
N ILE A 130 16.55 13.52 1.03
CA ILE A 130 16.53 14.52 -0.05
C ILE A 130 15.14 15.14 -0.18
N ALA A 131 14.09 14.32 -0.29
CA ALA A 131 12.73 14.81 -0.48
C ALA A 131 12.19 15.61 0.71
N LEU A 132 12.59 15.25 1.94
CA LEU A 132 12.22 15.99 3.16
C LEU A 132 12.97 17.33 3.24
N TYR A 133 14.26 17.35 2.88
CA TYR A 133 15.04 18.57 2.81
C TYR A 133 14.47 19.56 1.78
N GLU A 134 14.06 19.07 0.60
CA GLU A 134 13.38 19.88 -0.41
C GLU A 134 12.07 20.46 0.12
N ALA A 135 11.23 19.65 0.77
CA ALA A 135 9.98 20.11 1.37
C ALA A 135 10.19 21.22 2.42
N LEU A 136 11.23 21.07 3.27
CA LEU A 136 11.62 22.09 4.24
C LEU A 136 12.06 23.38 3.55
N THR A 137 12.88 23.27 2.51
CA THR A 137 13.38 24.42 1.73
C THR A 137 12.24 25.18 1.06
N LEU A 138 11.20 24.47 0.61
CA LEU A 138 10.00 25.04 0.02
C LEU A 138 9.03 25.66 1.05
N GLY A 139 9.15 25.27 2.32
CA GLY A 139 8.20 25.66 3.37
C GLY A 139 6.84 24.95 3.28
N TYR A 140 6.70 23.94 2.42
CA TYR A 140 5.53 23.07 2.33
C TYR A 140 5.90 21.66 1.82
N THR A 141 5.12 20.63 2.18
CA THR A 141 5.31 19.28 1.61
C THR A 141 4.67 19.19 0.22
N PRO A 142 5.42 18.93 -0.87
CA PRO A 142 4.83 18.72 -2.19
C PRO A 142 3.91 17.50 -2.22
N ALA A 143 2.87 17.52 -3.07
CA ALA A 143 1.89 16.43 -3.14
C ALA A 143 2.52 15.08 -3.50
N ALA A 144 3.54 15.05 -4.37
CA ALA A 144 4.28 13.84 -4.71
C ALA A 144 5.08 13.30 -3.52
N THR A 145 5.76 14.17 -2.77
CA THR A 145 6.44 13.80 -1.53
C THR A 145 5.45 13.27 -0.52
N LEU A 146 4.30 13.93 -0.35
CA LEU A 146 3.26 13.52 0.60
C LEU A 146 2.64 12.16 0.25
N ASP A 147 2.31 11.92 -1.03
CA ASP A 147 1.80 10.60 -1.46
C ASP A 147 2.81 9.50 -1.18
N ARG A 148 4.08 9.80 -1.36
CA ARG A 148 5.15 8.81 -1.21
C ARG A 148 5.46 8.48 0.24
N ILE A 149 5.53 9.48 1.12
CA ILE A 149 5.77 9.25 2.56
C ILE A 149 4.61 8.54 3.27
N ARG A 150 3.41 8.51 2.68
CA ARG A 150 2.29 7.67 3.17
C ARG A 150 2.57 6.18 3.04
N GLY A 151 3.64 5.77 2.37
CA GLY A 151 4.01 4.37 2.22
C GLY A 151 3.05 3.61 1.31
N ARG A 152 2.85 2.32 1.61
CA ARG A 152 1.88 1.47 0.92
C ARG A 152 0.45 1.93 1.25
N GLN A 153 -0.36 2.11 0.21
CA GLN A 153 -1.73 2.63 0.35
C GLN A 153 -2.81 1.78 -0.32
N VAL A 154 -4.03 1.91 0.21
CA VAL A 154 -5.29 1.52 -0.46
C VAL A 154 -6.23 2.72 -0.41
N TRP A 155 -6.88 3.04 -1.53
CA TRP A 155 -7.88 4.10 -1.59
C TRP A 155 -9.21 3.50 -2.02
N ILE A 156 -10.28 3.89 -1.33
CA ILE A 156 -11.65 3.44 -1.63
C ILE A 156 -12.51 4.67 -1.91
N ASP A 157 -13.09 4.73 -3.10
CA ASP A 157 -14.09 5.72 -3.51
C ASP A 157 -15.46 5.34 -2.96
N GLN A 158 -15.97 6.17 -2.07
CA GLN A 158 -17.26 6.01 -1.41
C GLN A 158 -18.39 6.68 -2.21
N GLY A 159 -18.07 7.25 -3.38
CA GLY A 159 -18.95 8.05 -4.20
C GLY A 159 -19.10 9.48 -3.69
N LYS A 160 -19.80 10.32 -4.49
CA LYS A 160 -20.12 11.73 -4.15
C LYS A 160 -18.87 12.58 -3.81
N GLY A 161 -17.71 12.23 -4.37
CA GLY A 161 -16.45 12.93 -4.14
C GLY A 161 -15.76 12.60 -2.82
N VAL A 162 -16.18 11.54 -2.12
CA VAL A 162 -15.56 11.09 -0.87
C VAL A 162 -14.66 9.89 -1.12
N ILE A 163 -13.38 10.00 -0.75
CA ILE A 163 -12.40 8.92 -0.83
C ILE A 163 -11.80 8.71 0.56
N THR A 164 -11.81 7.46 1.03
CA THR A 164 -11.03 7.05 2.22
C THR A 164 -9.68 6.50 1.78
N ARG A 165 -8.59 6.95 2.39
CA ARG A 165 -7.23 6.49 2.13
C ARG A 165 -6.68 5.79 3.37
N TYR A 166 -6.14 4.59 3.18
CA TYR A 166 -5.44 3.81 4.19
C TYR A 166 -3.96 3.84 3.83
N ALA A 167 -3.11 4.23 4.77
CA ALA A 167 -1.69 4.48 4.57
C ALA A 167 -0.84 3.66 5.55
N HIS A 168 0.47 3.62 5.32
CA HIS A 168 1.46 2.92 6.14
C HIS A 168 1.17 1.43 6.33
N LEU A 169 0.54 0.79 5.33
CA LEU A 169 0.11 -0.61 5.41
C LEU A 169 1.32 -1.56 5.30
N SER A 170 1.38 -2.57 6.16
CA SER A 170 2.44 -3.60 6.11
C SER A 170 2.26 -4.62 5.00
N ALA A 171 1.01 -4.84 4.56
CA ALA A 171 0.61 -5.64 3.41
C ALA A 171 -0.75 -5.15 2.90
N VAL A 172 -1.15 -5.58 1.71
CA VAL A 172 -2.49 -5.39 1.18
C VAL A 172 -3.03 -6.73 0.68
N GLU A 173 -4.33 -6.95 0.88
CA GLU A 173 -5.05 -8.05 0.25
C GLU A 173 -4.96 -7.94 -1.29
N PRO A 174 -5.17 -9.04 -2.04
CA PRO A 174 -5.09 -9.05 -3.50
C PRO A 174 -6.33 -8.39 -4.14
N LEU A 175 -6.58 -7.13 -3.75
CA LEU A 175 -7.66 -6.29 -4.24
C LEU A 175 -7.39 -5.84 -5.67
N ILE A 176 -8.46 -5.62 -6.43
CA ILE A 176 -8.39 -5.11 -7.80
C ILE A 176 -9.08 -3.74 -7.86
N VAL A 177 -8.47 -2.78 -8.56
CA VAL A 177 -9.13 -1.49 -8.82
C VAL A 177 -10.47 -1.73 -9.53
N GLY A 178 -11.55 -1.17 -8.98
CA GLY A 178 -12.92 -1.39 -9.44
C GLY A 178 -13.71 -2.43 -8.65
N GLU A 179 -13.06 -3.19 -7.77
CA GLU A 179 -13.71 -4.11 -6.82
C GLU A 179 -14.49 -3.34 -5.75
N LYS A 180 -15.56 -3.95 -5.19
CA LYS A 180 -16.47 -3.35 -4.21
C LYS A 180 -16.34 -3.99 -2.83
#